data_AF-A0A0E9WTQ1-F1
#
_entry.id   AF-A0A0E9WTQ1-F1
#
_cell.length_a   1.000
_cell.length_b   1.000
_cell.length_c   1.000
_cell.angle_alpha   90.00
_cell.angle_beta   90.00
_cell.angle_gamma   90.00
#
_symmetry.space_group_name_H-M   'P 1'
#
loop_
_entity.id
_entity.type
_entity.pdbx_description
1 polymer ?
#
loop_
_entity_poly.entity_id
_entity_poly.type
_entity_poly.pdbx_seq_one_letter_code
_entity_poly.pdbx_strand_id
1 'polypeptide(L)'
;MGYHIPKGTVIIPNLSSVLSEESQWKFPKEFNPSNFLNDQGEFVKPEAFMPFSTGSRVCLGEGLARMELFLILVTLLRRFKFVWPEDGGVPDYTLIYGLTQTPKPYRLGVRLRDS
;
A
#
# COMPACT_ATOMS: atom_id res chain seq x y z
N MET A 1 -27.53 -6.95 17.07
CA MET A 1 -28.29 -5.68 17.13
C MET A 1 -27.69 -4.74 16.12
N GLY A 2 -28.52 -4.06 15.32
CA GLY A 2 -28.06 -3.13 14.28
C GLY A 2 -28.27 -1.68 14.69
N TYR A 3 -27.63 -0.76 13.98
CA TYR A 3 -27.83 0.68 14.14
C TYR A 3 -28.71 1.21 13.00
N HIS A 4 -29.61 2.15 13.30
CA HIS A 4 -30.35 2.88 12.27
C HIS A 4 -29.49 4.04 11.77
N ILE A 5 -29.19 4.05 10.46
CA ILE A 5 -28.45 5.13 9.80
C ILE A 5 -29.46 5.94 8.96
N PRO A 6 -29.75 7.20 9.33
CA PRO A 6 -30.71 8.02 8.58
C PRO A 6 -30.30 8.25 7.13
N LYS A 7 -31.29 8.40 6.24
CA LYS A 7 -31.05 8.78 4.84
C LYS A 7 -30.29 10.12 4.76
N GLY A 8 -29.27 10.18 3.91
CA GLY A 8 -28.44 11.39 3.73
C GLY A 8 -27.23 11.49 4.66
N THR A 9 -27.02 10.50 5.54
CA THR A 9 -25.83 10.44 6.38
C THR A 9 -24.57 10.25 5.52
N VAL A 10 -23.55 11.08 5.76
CA VAL A 10 -22.22 10.91 5.16
C VAL A 10 -21.52 9.74 5.85
N ILE A 11 -21.06 8.78 5.05
CA ILE A 11 -20.29 7.62 5.52
C ILE A 11 -18.85 7.79 5.09
N ILE A 12 -17.93 7.78 6.06
CA ILE A 12 -16.49 7.82 5.82
C ILE A 12 -15.93 6.43 6.16
N PRO A 13 -15.62 5.59 5.16
CA PRO A 13 -15.00 4.29 5.42
C PRO A 13 -13.56 4.49 5.89
N ASN A 14 -13.22 3.96 7.06
CA ASN A 14 -11.84 3.97 7.57
C ASN A 14 -11.06 2.79 6.96
N LEU A 15 -10.60 2.96 5.71
CA LEU A 15 -9.83 1.93 5.01
C LEU A 15 -8.50 1.62 5.71
N SER A 16 -7.85 2.62 6.33
CA SER A 16 -6.61 2.39 7.09
C SER A 16 -6.81 1.38 8.21
N SER A 17 -7.95 1.41 8.92
CA SER A 17 -8.24 0.43 9.97
C SER A 17 -8.30 -1.00 9.42
N VAL A 18 -8.87 -1.20 8.24
CA VAL A 18 -8.99 -2.53 7.63
C VAL A 18 -7.63 -3.03 7.13
N LEU A 19 -6.83 -2.13 6.57
CA LEU A 19 -5.49 -2.43 6.06
C LEU A 19 -4.45 -2.68 7.17
N SER A 20 -4.79 -2.43 8.44
CA SER A 20 -3.94 -2.68 9.60
C SER A 20 -4.63 -3.50 10.70
N GLU A 21 -5.74 -4.18 10.38
CA GLU A 21 -6.53 -4.96 11.33
C GLU A 21 -5.76 -6.20 11.82
N GLU A 22 -5.49 -6.28 13.13
CA GLU A 22 -4.59 -7.30 13.69
C GLU A 22 -5.12 -8.73 13.50
N SER A 23 -6.44 -8.91 13.42
CA SER A 23 -7.06 -10.21 13.16
C SER A 23 -6.97 -10.67 11.70
N GLN A 24 -6.61 -9.78 10.76
CA GLN A 24 -6.60 -10.06 9.32
C GLN A 24 -5.19 -10.14 8.71
N TRP A 25 -4.19 -9.57 9.37
CA TRP A 25 -2.83 -9.43 8.85
C TRP A 25 -1.82 -10.11 9.77
N LYS A 26 -0.86 -10.86 9.20
CA LYS A 26 0.19 -11.55 9.98
C LYS A 26 1.10 -10.54 10.68
N PHE A 27 1.43 -9.45 9.98
CA PHE A 27 2.28 -8.36 10.46
C PHE A 27 1.60 -7.01 10.12
N PRO A 28 0.59 -6.57 10.90
CA PRO A 28 -0.27 -5.42 10.55
C PRO A 28 0.45 -4.06 10.61
N LYS A 29 1.54 -3.95 11.37
CA LYS A 29 2.28 -2.70 11.63
C LYS A 29 3.67 -2.68 11.00
N GLU A 30 4.00 -3.69 10.19
CA GLU A 30 5.30 -3.84 9.55
C GLU A 30 5.13 -3.94 8.03
N PHE A 31 6.12 -3.41 7.30
CA PHE A 31 6.23 -3.69 5.87
C PHE A 31 6.75 -5.12 5.68
N ASN A 32 5.84 -6.08 5.54
CA ASN A 32 6.18 -7.49 5.42
C ASN A 32 5.45 -8.17 4.24
N PRO A 33 6.16 -8.55 3.17
CA PRO A 33 5.56 -9.23 2.01
C PRO A 33 4.88 -10.56 2.35
N SER A 34 5.25 -11.22 3.45
CA SER A 34 4.65 -12.49 3.89
C SER A 34 3.17 -12.36 4.27
N ASN A 35 2.66 -11.13 4.45
CA ASN A 35 1.24 -10.84 4.54
C ASN A 35 0.45 -11.31 3.30
N PHE A 36 1.11 -11.48 2.16
CA PHE A 36 0.52 -11.89 0.89
C PHE A 36 0.99 -13.28 0.43
N LEU A 37 1.61 -14.07 1.31
CA LEU A 37 2.11 -15.41 1.00
C LEU A 37 1.45 -16.45 1.90
N ASN A 38 1.04 -17.58 1.34
CA ASN A 38 0.66 -18.75 2.14
C ASN A 38 1.91 -19.52 2.62
N ASP A 39 1.71 -20.62 3.36
CA ASP A 39 2.81 -21.42 3.92
C ASP A 39 3.64 -22.14 2.84
N GLN A 40 3.10 -22.23 1.62
CA GLN A 40 3.77 -22.78 0.44
C GLN A 40 4.55 -21.70 -0.34
N GLY A 41 4.46 -20.42 0.07
CA GLY A 41 5.11 -19.29 -0.58
C GLY A 41 4.37 -18.78 -1.82
N GLU A 42 3.11 -19.17 -2.03
CA GLU A 42 2.28 -18.72 -3.13
C GLU A 42 1.58 -17.41 -2.79
N PHE A 43 1.36 -16.57 -3.80
CA PHE A 43 0.63 -15.31 -3.62
C PHE A 43 -0.83 -15.58 -3.27
N VAL A 44 -1.27 -15.00 -2.16
CA VAL A 44 -2.67 -14.95 -1.74
C VAL A 44 -3.03 -13.50 -1.44
N LYS A 45 -4.18 -13.06 -1.94
CA LYS A 45 -4.72 -11.73 -1.66
C LYS A 45 -5.72 -11.81 -0.50
N PRO A 46 -5.41 -11.28 0.70
CA PRO A 46 -6.38 -11.24 1.80
C PRO A 46 -7.62 -10.43 1.40
N GLU A 47 -8.81 -10.83 1.88
CA GLU A 47 -10.05 -10.08 1.64
C GLU A 47 -9.99 -8.68 2.25
N ALA A 48 -9.27 -8.51 3.37
CA ALA A 48 -9.01 -7.23 4.01
C ALA A 48 -8.13 -6.29 3.16
N PHE A 49 -7.53 -6.76 2.06
CA PHE A 49 -6.78 -5.91 1.14
C PHE A 49 -7.71 -5.09 0.24
N MET A 50 -8.20 -3.97 0.77
CA MET A 50 -9.14 -3.05 0.10
C MET A 50 -8.58 -1.63 -0.12
N PRO A 51 -7.40 -1.46 -0.74
CA PRO A 51 -6.85 -0.12 -1.01
C PRO A 51 -7.67 0.67 -2.05
N PHE A 52 -8.51 -0.01 -2.84
CA PHE A 52 -9.37 0.57 -3.87
C PHE A 52 -10.84 0.70 -3.44
N SER A 53 -11.12 0.59 -2.13
CA SER A 53 -12.47 0.47 -1.56
C SER A 53 -13.19 -0.82 -2.00
N THR A 54 -14.52 -0.85 -1.91
CA THR A 54 -15.36 -2.01 -2.29
C THR A 54 -16.76 -1.57 -2.73
N GLY A 55 -17.56 -2.52 -3.23
CA GLY A 55 -18.95 -2.30 -3.64
C GLY A 55 -19.10 -1.52 -4.94
N SER A 56 -20.27 -0.90 -5.13
CA SER A 56 -20.65 -0.20 -6.37
C SER A 56 -19.81 1.05 -6.69
N ARG A 57 -19.00 1.51 -5.73
CA ARG A 57 -18.11 2.67 -5.84
C ARG A 57 -16.63 2.30 -5.67
N VAL A 58 -16.28 1.02 -5.84
CA VAL A 58 -14.89 0.59 -5.96
C VAL A 58 -14.17 1.40 -7.04
N CYS A 59 -12.88 1.67 -6.84
CA CYS A 59 -12.11 2.49 -7.76
C CYS A 59 -12.18 1.94 -9.19
N LEU A 60 -12.79 2.72 -10.09
CA LEU A 60 -12.90 2.36 -11.52
C LEU A 60 -11.52 2.12 -12.17
N GLY A 61 -10.49 2.79 -11.66
CA GLY A 61 -9.12 2.70 -12.16
C GLY A 61 -8.28 1.55 -11.59
N GLU A 62 -8.83 0.67 -10.74
CA GLU A 62 -8.05 -0.40 -10.07
C GLU A 62 -7.23 -1.25 -11.07
N GLY A 63 -7.84 -1.67 -12.17
CA GLY A 63 -7.16 -2.49 -13.18
C GLY A 63 -5.96 -1.78 -13.81
N LEU A 64 -6.13 -0.51 -14.19
CA LEU A 64 -5.06 0.32 -14.74
C LEU A 64 -3.96 0.57 -13.70
N ALA A 65 -4.33 0.94 -12.48
CA ALA A 65 -3.39 1.20 -11.40
C ALA A 65 -2.52 -0.02 -11.08
N ARG A 66 -3.11 -1.22 -11.04
CA ARG A 66 -2.36 -2.48 -10.83
C ARG A 66 -1.35 -2.73 -11.95
N MET A 67 -1.75 -2.51 -13.20
CA MET A 67 -0.86 -2.66 -14.35
C MET A 67 0.30 -1.65 -14.29
N GLU A 68 0.01 -0.37 -14.05
CA GLU A 68 1.03 0.67 -13.95
C GLU A 68 2.00 0.40 -12.80
N LEU A 69 1.50 0.08 -11.60
CA LEU A 69 2.33 -0.24 -10.43
C LEU A 69 3.28 -1.40 -10.73
N PHE A 70 2.78 -2.48 -11.33
CA PHE A 70 3.61 -3.64 -11.65
C PHE A 70 4.67 -3.30 -12.71
N LEU A 71 4.27 -2.70 -13.83
CA LEU A 71 5.17 -2.39 -14.93
C LEU A 71 6.25 -1.38 -14.53
N ILE A 72 5.88 -0.31 -13.84
CA ILE A 72 6.81 0.73 -13.42
C ILE A 72 7.79 0.15 -12.39
N LEU A 73 7.28 -0.51 -11.34
CA LEU A 73 8.12 -1.05 -10.27
C LEU A 73 9.12 -2.09 -10.80
N VAL A 74 8.64 -3.07 -11.57
CA VAL A 74 9.50 -4.13 -12.12
C VAL A 74 10.52 -3.55 -13.09
N THR A 75 10.12 -2.64 -13.97
CA THR A 75 11.06 -2.01 -14.94
C THR A 75 12.17 -1.25 -14.23
N LEU A 76 11.81 -0.46 -13.21
CA LEU A 76 12.77 0.32 -12.43
C LEU A 76 13.72 -0.59 -11.63
N LEU A 77 13.22 -1.59 -10.91
CA LEU A 77 14.03 -2.49 -10.08
C LEU A 77 14.89 -3.48 -10.90
N ARG A 78 14.47 -3.81 -12.13
CA ARG A 78 15.29 -4.60 -13.06
C ARG A 78 16.48 -3.82 -13.57
N ARG A 79 16.34 -2.51 -13.80
CA ARG A 79 17.38 -1.67 -14.42
C ARG A 79 18.25 -0.95 -13.41
N PHE A 80 17.71 -0.59 -12.24
CA PHE A 80 18.40 0.27 -11.28
C PHE A 80 18.44 -0.33 -9.87
N LYS A 81 19.49 0.03 -9.12
CA LYS A 81 19.57 -0.10 -7.67
C LYS A 81 19.22 1.25 -7.05
N PHE A 82 18.23 1.25 -6.16
CA PHE A 82 17.89 2.39 -5.33
C PHE A 82 18.65 2.29 -4.01
N VAL A 83 19.34 3.36 -3.63
CA VAL A 83 20.24 3.39 -2.48
C VAL A 83 19.87 4.59 -1.62
N TRP A 84 19.76 4.37 -0.30
CA TRP A 84 19.59 5.46 0.64
C TRP A 84 20.85 6.32 0.68
N PRO A 85 20.75 7.67 0.59
CA PRO A 85 21.93 8.54 0.61
C PRO A 85 22.75 8.38 1.89
N GLU A 86 24.08 8.37 1.78
CA GLU A 86 24.99 8.23 2.94
C GLU A 86 24.85 9.40 3.93
N ASP A 87 24.54 10.59 3.41
CA ASP A 87 24.25 11.80 4.17
C ASP A 87 22.77 11.94 4.57
N GLY A 88 21.93 10.96 4.22
CA GLY A 88 20.48 11.00 4.42
C GLY A 88 20.01 10.76 5.86
N GLY A 89 20.89 10.37 6.77
CA GLY A 89 20.54 10.03 8.15
C GLY A 89 19.57 8.84 8.24
N VAL A 90 18.72 8.81 9.27
CA VAL A 90 17.68 7.78 9.40
C VAL A 90 16.45 8.20 8.59
N PRO A 91 15.86 7.32 7.75
CA PRO A 91 14.63 7.64 7.02
C PRO A 91 13.49 8.04 7.97
N ASP A 92 12.82 9.15 7.66
CA ASP A 92 11.61 9.57 8.36
C ASP A 92 10.37 8.96 7.68
N TYR A 93 9.72 8.03 8.38
CA TYR A 93 8.50 7.35 7.90
C TYR A 93 7.21 8.07 8.28
N THR A 94 7.27 9.27 8.88
CA THR A 94 6.10 10.06 9.22
C THR A 94 5.35 10.45 7.94
N LEU A 95 4.07 10.08 7.86
CA LEU A 95 3.21 10.39 6.72
C LEU A 95 2.71 11.84 6.77
N ILE A 96 2.58 12.44 5.59
CA ILE A 96 1.79 13.66 5.40
C ILE A 96 0.34 13.22 5.18
N TYR A 97 -0.55 13.59 6.11
CA TYR A 97 -1.97 13.26 6.04
C TYR A 97 -2.74 14.33 5.25
N GLY A 98 -3.44 13.88 4.21
CA GLY A 98 -4.40 14.68 3.44
C GLY A 98 -5.52 13.77 2.92
N LEU A 99 -6.09 14.10 1.76
CA LEU A 99 -7.01 13.19 1.07
C LEU A 99 -6.31 11.85 0.71
N THR A 100 -5.02 11.93 0.41
CA THR A 100 -4.11 10.78 0.25
C THR A 100 -3.00 10.87 1.29
N GLN A 101 -2.40 9.73 1.64
CA GLN A 101 -1.20 9.68 2.47
C GLN A 101 0.04 9.64 1.59
N THR A 102 1.01 10.53 1.83
CA THR A 102 2.27 10.57 1.08
C THR A 102 3.47 10.61 2.03
N PRO A 103 4.63 10.09 1.62
CA PRO A 103 5.87 10.34 2.36
C PRO A 103 6.23 11.83 2.34
N LYS A 104 7.02 12.27 3.32
CA LYS A 104 7.71 13.56 3.24
C LYS A 104 8.71 13.55 2.06
N PRO A 105 9.06 14.71 1.48
CA PRO A 105 10.08 14.75 0.43
C PRO A 105 11.39 14.09 0.88
N TYR A 106 11.91 13.17 0.06
CA TYR A 106 13.16 12.45 0.32
C TYR A 106 13.99 12.34 -0.97
N ARG A 107 15.28 12.03 -0.82
CA ARG A 107 16.20 11.77 -1.94
C ARG A 107 16.63 10.32 -1.92
N LEU A 108 16.89 9.77 -3.10
CA LEU A 108 17.49 8.45 -3.27
C LEU A 108 18.64 8.55 -4.28
N GLY A 109 19.71 7.80 -4.02
CA GLY A 109 20.69 7.47 -5.04
C GLY A 109 20.10 6.43 -5.99
N VAL A 110 20.29 6.61 -7.29
CA VAL A 110 19.88 5.65 -8.32
C VAL A 110 21.11 5.26 -9.13
N ARG A 111 21.44 3.97 -9.15
CA ARG A 111 22.59 3.43 -9.88
C ARG A 111 22.10 2.41 -10.90
N LEU A 112 22.71 2.33 -12.08
CA LEU A 112 22.40 1.24 -13.02
C LEU A 112 22.79 -0.10 -12.39
N ARG A 113 22.01 -1.16 -12.60
CA ARG A 113 22.41 -2.52 -12.24
C ARG A 113 23.44 -3.01 -13.25
N ASP A 114 24.55 -3.54 -12.73
CA ASP A 114 25.49 -4.32 -13.51
C ASP A 114 24.74 -5.56 -14.05
N SER A 115 25.00 -5.89 -15.32
CA SER A 115 24.37 -7.02 -16.02
C SER A 115 24.85 -8.36 -15.47
#